data_AF-R9KQA4-F1
#
_entry.id   AF-R9KQA4-F1
#
_cell.length_a   1.000
_cell.length_b   1.000
_cell.length_c   1.000
_cell.angle_alpha   90.00
_cell.angle_beta   90.00
_cell.angle_gamma   90.00
#
_symmetry.space_group_name_H-M   'P 1'
#
loop_
_entity.id
_entity.type
_entity.pdbx_description
1 polymer ?
#
loop_
_entity_poly.entity_id
_entity_poly.type
_entity_poly.pdbx_seq_one_letter_code
_entity_poly.pdbx_strand_id
1 'polypeptide(L)'
;MRKVYICSPYRAKDGAQLDRNIDYAQALTKQAIEAGLAPITPHLYMTQCLNEDKPEERAAGMAAGLTLLKSCDFVIVGVKYGISEGMSAEIAAADAAGIEVVNADKLRYKLEHDRRAWLEEYAKLHACEFCRGSRLHTCTSYRCQQPYREAYKYAEEHFTSG
;
A
#
# COMPACT_ATOMS: atom_id res chain seq x y z
N MET A 1 6.07 -2.33 -8.49
CA MET A 1 4.69 -2.43 -8.02
C MET A 1 4.69 -2.99 -6.61
N ARG A 2 4.43 -2.13 -5.62
CA ARG A 2 4.27 -2.48 -4.21
C ARG A 2 3.08 -3.41 -4.08
N LYS A 3 3.28 -4.51 -3.34
CA LYS A 3 2.24 -5.47 -3.03
C LYS A 3 1.38 -4.90 -1.92
N VAL A 4 0.07 -4.87 -2.13
CA VAL A 4 -0.86 -4.34 -1.14
C VAL A 4 -1.94 -5.35 -0.81
N TYR A 5 -2.31 -5.45 0.45
CA TYR A 5 -3.42 -6.30 0.86
C TYR A 5 -4.72 -5.49 0.88
N ILE A 6 -5.78 -5.95 0.22
CA ILE A 6 -7.09 -5.32 0.29
C ILE A 6 -7.90 -5.99 1.41
N CYS A 7 -8.19 -5.22 2.45
CA CYS A 7 -9.03 -5.60 3.58
C CYS A 7 -10.40 -4.92 3.43
N SER A 8 -11.46 -5.68 3.16
CA SER A 8 -12.81 -5.13 2.95
C SER A 8 -13.88 -6.13 3.44
N PRO A 9 -15.10 -5.67 3.75
CA PRO A 9 -16.14 -6.57 4.20
C PRO A 9 -16.55 -7.51 3.07
N TYR A 10 -16.69 -8.81 3.38
CA TYR A 10 -17.18 -9.82 2.44
C TYR A 10 -18.47 -10.48 2.91
N ARG A 11 -18.49 -11.03 4.14
CA ARG A 11 -19.67 -11.67 4.73
C ARG A 11 -20.91 -10.78 4.71
N ALA A 12 -22.05 -11.40 4.46
CA ALA A 12 -23.33 -10.75 4.25
C ALA A 12 -24.47 -11.56 4.86
N LYS A 13 -25.58 -10.90 5.21
CA LYS A 13 -26.81 -11.56 5.72
C LYS A 13 -27.70 -12.10 4.60
N ASP A 14 -27.61 -11.50 3.42
CA ASP A 14 -28.38 -11.83 2.22
C ASP A 14 -27.54 -11.62 0.95
N GLY A 15 -28.04 -12.10 -0.19
CA GLY A 15 -27.34 -12.02 -1.47
C GLY A 15 -27.09 -10.58 -1.93
N ALA A 16 -28.03 -9.66 -1.72
CA ALA A 16 -27.88 -8.26 -2.13
C ALA A 16 -26.76 -7.55 -1.36
N GLN A 17 -26.60 -7.86 -0.08
CA GLN A 17 -25.47 -7.39 0.72
C GLN A 17 -24.15 -8.03 0.27
N LEU A 18 -24.16 -9.31 -0.13
CA LEU A 18 -22.97 -9.98 -0.65
C LEU A 18 -22.50 -9.33 -1.95
N ASP A 19 -23.42 -9.11 -2.90
CA ASP A 19 -23.11 -8.47 -4.18
C ASP A 19 -22.51 -7.07 -3.97
N ARG A 20 -23.12 -6.26 -3.09
CA ARG A 20 -22.59 -4.94 -2.73
C ARG A 20 -21.17 -4.99 -2.14
N ASN A 21 -20.89 -5.99 -1.32
CA ASN A 21 -19.57 -6.18 -0.71
C ASN A 21 -18.53 -6.61 -1.76
N ILE A 22 -18.92 -7.49 -2.69
CA ILE A 22 -18.08 -7.91 -3.83
C ILE A 22 -17.77 -6.71 -4.73
N ASP A 23 -18.78 -5.92 -5.10
CA ASP A 23 -18.59 -4.72 -5.92
C ASP A 23 -17.63 -3.73 -5.25
N TYR A 24 -17.74 -3.57 -3.94
CA TYR A 24 -16.86 -2.70 -3.18
C TYR A 24 -15.41 -3.20 -3.15
N ALA A 25 -15.22 -4.49 -2.85
CA ALA A 25 -13.94 -5.17 -2.93
C ALA A 25 -13.27 -5.01 -4.30
N GLN A 26 -14.04 -5.18 -5.38
CA GLN A 26 -13.56 -4.99 -6.75
C GLN A 26 -13.17 -3.54 -7.03
N ALA A 27 -13.98 -2.58 -6.57
CA ALA A 27 -13.68 -1.15 -6.72
C ALA A 27 -12.36 -0.76 -6.02
N LEU A 28 -12.13 -1.26 -4.80
CA LEU A 28 -10.87 -1.05 -4.07
C LEU A 28 -9.67 -1.67 -4.78
N THR A 29 -9.85 -2.90 -5.28
CA THR A 29 -8.83 -3.60 -6.06
C THR A 29 -8.46 -2.80 -7.32
N LYS A 30 -9.47 -2.31 -8.05
CA LYS A 30 -9.28 -1.46 -9.23
C LYS A 30 -8.57 -0.16 -8.89
N GLN A 31 -8.99 0.53 -7.81
CA GLN A 31 -8.34 1.75 -7.33
C GLN A 31 -6.85 1.53 -7.05
N ALA A 32 -6.48 0.40 -6.44
CA ALA A 32 -5.08 0.07 -6.18
C ALA A 32 -4.30 -0.18 -7.48
N ILE A 33 -4.87 -0.89 -8.45
CA ILE A 33 -4.24 -1.11 -9.77
C ILE A 33 -4.02 0.21 -10.50
N GLU A 34 -5.03 1.08 -10.54
CA GLU A 34 -4.94 2.41 -11.17
C GLU A 34 -3.89 3.30 -10.49
N ALA A 35 -3.61 3.05 -9.21
CA ALA A 35 -2.56 3.72 -8.45
C ALA A 35 -1.15 3.11 -8.66
N GLY A 36 -0.99 2.11 -9.53
CA GLY A 36 0.29 1.45 -9.81
C GLY A 36 0.70 0.40 -8.77
N LEU A 37 -0.24 -0.06 -7.92
CA LEU A 37 -0.01 -1.06 -6.89
C LEU A 37 -0.41 -2.46 -7.38
N ALA A 38 0.13 -3.50 -6.74
CA ALA A 38 -0.22 -4.89 -7.00
C ALA A 38 -1.10 -5.43 -5.86
N PRO A 39 -2.44 -5.33 -5.96
CA PRO A 39 -3.33 -5.76 -4.88
C PRO A 39 -3.50 -7.27 -4.79
N ILE A 40 -3.56 -7.76 -3.56
CA ILE A 40 -4.01 -9.09 -3.18
C ILE A 40 -5.36 -8.91 -2.46
N THR A 41 -6.42 -9.49 -3.01
CA THR A 41 -7.78 -9.40 -2.47
C THR A 41 -8.33 -10.80 -2.20
N PRO A 42 -7.91 -11.48 -1.11
CA PRO A 42 -8.17 -12.91 -0.92
C PRO A 42 -9.63 -13.29 -0.95
N HIS A 43 -10.50 -12.49 -0.35
CA HIS A 43 -11.93 -12.79 -0.28
C HIS A 43 -12.64 -12.75 -1.64
N LEU A 44 -12.02 -12.24 -2.71
CA LEU A 44 -12.61 -12.34 -4.05
C LEU A 44 -12.40 -13.70 -4.70
N TYR A 45 -11.33 -14.44 -4.37
CA TYR A 45 -11.02 -15.73 -5.00
C TYR A 45 -11.01 -16.91 -4.02
N MET A 46 -10.55 -16.73 -2.78
CA MET A 46 -10.45 -17.81 -1.79
C MET A 46 -11.83 -18.36 -1.41
N THR A 47 -12.85 -17.50 -1.35
CA THR A 47 -14.25 -17.91 -1.07
C THR A 47 -14.90 -18.66 -2.23
N GLN A 48 -14.30 -18.60 -3.43
CA GLN A 48 -14.70 -19.44 -4.57
C GLN A 48 -14.01 -20.82 -4.52
N CYS A 49 -12.94 -20.95 -3.73
CA CYS A 49 -12.17 -22.18 -3.59
C CYS A 49 -12.48 -22.95 -2.29
N LEU A 50 -12.99 -22.26 -1.27
CA LEU A 50 -13.19 -22.78 0.08
C LEU A 50 -14.63 -22.51 0.55
N ASN A 51 -15.20 -23.46 1.28
CA ASN A 51 -16.50 -23.31 1.90
C ASN A 51 -16.38 -22.66 3.29
N GLU A 52 -16.83 -21.41 3.41
CA GLU A 52 -16.78 -20.65 4.66
C GLU A 52 -17.64 -21.21 5.80
N ASP A 53 -18.61 -22.09 5.51
CA ASP A 53 -19.46 -22.74 6.51
C ASP A 53 -18.74 -23.92 7.19
N LYS A 54 -17.67 -24.43 6.58
CA LYS A 54 -16.82 -25.46 7.18
C LYS A 54 -15.71 -24.81 8.01
N PRO A 55 -15.66 -25.05 9.33
CA PRO A 55 -14.68 -24.41 10.20
C PRO A 55 -13.22 -24.64 9.79
N GLU A 56 -12.89 -25.84 9.30
CA GLU A 56 -11.54 -26.21 8.88
C GLU A 56 -11.09 -25.45 7.62
N GLU A 57 -11.94 -25.41 6.59
CA GLU A 57 -11.65 -24.67 5.35
C GLU A 57 -11.61 -23.16 5.62
N ARG A 58 -12.49 -22.64 6.48
CA ARG A 58 -12.45 -21.26 6.95
C ARG A 58 -11.13 -20.93 7.65
N ALA A 59 -10.67 -21.77 8.56
CA ALA A 59 -9.40 -21.59 9.26
C ALA A 59 -8.22 -21.59 8.30
N ALA A 60 -8.21 -22.50 7.32
CA ALA A 60 -7.19 -22.54 6.27
C ALA A 60 -7.18 -21.25 5.42
N GLY A 61 -8.36 -20.76 5.01
CA GLY A 61 -8.49 -19.50 4.26
C GLY A 61 -7.98 -18.30 5.05
N MET A 62 -8.32 -18.19 6.34
CA MET A 62 -7.82 -17.12 7.21
C MET A 62 -6.29 -17.20 7.38
N ALA A 63 -5.74 -18.39 7.60
CA ALA A 63 -4.30 -18.57 7.72
C ALA A 63 -3.55 -18.21 6.43
N ALA A 64 -4.09 -18.57 5.27
CA ALA A 64 -3.54 -18.20 3.98
C ALA A 64 -3.61 -16.67 3.75
N GLY A 65 -4.75 -16.04 4.05
CA GLY A 65 -4.92 -14.58 3.97
C GLY A 65 -3.91 -13.83 4.83
N LEU A 66 -3.74 -14.24 6.09
CA LEU A 66 -2.76 -13.64 7.01
C LEU A 66 -1.30 -13.84 6.54
N THR A 67 -1.00 -14.97 5.92
CA THR A 67 0.33 -15.23 5.35
C THR A 67 0.61 -14.30 4.18
N LEU A 68 -0.37 -14.10 3.29
CA LEU A 68 -0.26 -13.15 2.18
C LEU A 68 -0.14 -11.72 2.67
N LEU A 69 -0.94 -11.32 3.67
CA LEU A 69 -0.91 -10.00 4.30
C LEU A 69 0.50 -9.66 4.78
N LYS A 70 1.17 -10.60 5.46
CA LYS A 70 2.54 -10.42 5.97
C LYS A 70 3.60 -10.21 4.89
N SER A 71 3.28 -10.54 3.64
CA SER A 71 4.17 -10.38 2.49
C SER A 71 3.95 -9.06 1.73
N CYS A 72 2.97 -8.25 2.13
CA CYS A 72 2.63 -6.98 1.50
C CYS A 72 3.40 -5.80 2.12
N ASP A 73 3.58 -4.74 1.33
CA ASP A 73 4.22 -3.50 1.76
C ASP A 73 3.30 -2.69 2.69
N PHE A 74 1.99 -2.70 2.45
CA PHE A 74 0.97 -2.12 3.33
C PHE A 74 -0.41 -2.71 3.06
N VAL A 75 -1.36 -2.43 3.96
CA VAL A 75 -2.76 -2.85 3.87
C VAL A 75 -3.64 -1.66 3.50
N ILE A 76 -4.56 -1.86 2.57
CA ILE A 76 -5.62 -0.91 2.23
C ILE A 76 -6.93 -1.41 2.84
N VAL A 77 -7.52 -0.62 3.73
CA VAL A 77 -8.77 -0.95 4.42
C VAL A 77 -9.93 -0.14 3.85
N GLY A 78 -10.94 -0.84 3.36
CA GLY A 78 -12.21 -0.26 2.95
C GLY A 78 -13.23 -0.23 4.08
N VAL A 79 -13.48 0.94 4.65
CA VAL A 79 -14.36 1.09 5.84
C VAL A 79 -15.80 1.54 5.52
N LYS A 80 -16.15 1.72 4.24
CA LYS A 80 -17.44 2.32 3.81
C LYS A 80 -18.67 1.61 4.39
N TYR A 81 -18.62 0.28 4.53
CA TYR A 81 -19.72 -0.53 5.05
C TYR A 81 -19.44 -1.11 6.45
N GLY A 82 -18.55 -0.45 7.20
CA GLY A 82 -18.14 -0.88 8.53
C GLY A 82 -16.95 -1.84 8.51
N ILE A 83 -16.46 -2.18 9.70
CA ILE A 83 -15.35 -3.10 9.92
C ILE A 83 -15.94 -4.40 10.46
N SER A 84 -15.70 -5.50 9.76
CA SER A 84 -16.12 -6.83 10.21
C SER A 84 -15.09 -7.44 11.17
N GLU A 85 -15.49 -8.46 11.92
CA GLU A 85 -14.58 -9.21 12.81
C GLU A 85 -13.34 -9.75 12.06
N GLY A 86 -13.53 -10.27 10.85
CA GLY A 86 -12.43 -10.75 10.00
C GLY A 86 -11.46 -9.62 9.64
N MET A 87 -11.98 -8.44 9.28
CA MET A 87 -11.16 -7.27 9.01
C MET A 87 -10.41 -6.80 10.27
N SER A 88 -11.06 -6.81 11.44
CA SER A 88 -10.41 -6.46 12.70
C SER A 88 -9.22 -7.38 13.00
N ALA A 89 -9.36 -8.68 12.73
CA ALA A 89 -8.27 -9.64 12.89
C ALA A 89 -7.11 -9.37 11.89
N GLU A 90 -7.42 -9.05 10.64
CA GLU A 90 -6.42 -8.67 9.63
C GLU A 90 -5.68 -7.38 9.99
N ILE A 91 -6.41 -6.35 10.45
CA ILE A 91 -5.84 -5.07 10.89
C ILE A 91 -4.93 -5.28 12.10
N ALA A 92 -5.38 -6.06 13.09
CA ALA A 92 -4.57 -6.37 14.26
C ALA A 92 -3.30 -7.17 13.88
N ALA A 93 -3.40 -8.08 12.92
CA ALA A 93 -2.24 -8.83 12.42
C ALA A 93 -1.26 -7.95 11.64
N ALA A 94 -1.76 -6.98 10.87
CA ALA A 94 -0.93 -5.99 10.19
C ALA A 94 -0.15 -5.13 11.20
N ASP A 95 -0.85 -4.60 12.21
CA ASP A 95 -0.25 -3.78 13.27
C ASP A 95 0.81 -4.56 14.05
N ALA A 96 0.51 -5.81 14.44
CA ALA A 96 1.47 -6.70 15.10
C ALA A 96 2.69 -7.04 14.24
N ALA A 97 2.55 -7.00 12.91
CA ALA A 97 3.65 -7.21 11.97
C ALA A 97 4.40 -5.92 11.61
N GLY A 98 3.98 -4.76 12.12
CA GLY A 98 4.52 -3.45 11.75
C GLY A 98 4.19 -3.04 10.32
N ILE A 99 3.14 -3.61 9.73
CA ILE A 99 2.68 -3.31 8.38
C ILE A 99 1.66 -2.19 8.45
N GLU A 100 1.90 -1.13 7.69
CA GLU A 100 1.07 0.05 7.71
C GLU A 100 -0.36 -0.23 7.22
N VAL A 101 -1.34 0.34 7.91
CA VAL A 101 -2.77 0.21 7.57
C VAL A 101 -3.29 1.55 7.08
N VAL A 102 -3.72 1.59 5.82
CA VAL A 102 -4.13 2.80 5.12
C VAL A 102 -5.62 2.72 4.78
N ASN A 103 -6.39 3.74 5.14
CA ASN A 103 -7.77 3.84 4.68
C ASN A 103 -7.81 4.10 3.17
N ALA A 104 -8.61 3.33 2.43
CA ALA A 104 -8.79 3.47 0.99
C ALA A 104 -9.11 4.90 0.52
N ASP A 105 -9.91 5.65 1.28
CA ASP A 105 -10.28 7.05 0.96
C ASP A 105 -9.07 7.99 1.06
N LYS A 106 -8.05 7.60 1.83
CA LYS A 106 -6.81 8.37 2.04
C LYS A 106 -5.64 7.83 1.22
N LEU A 107 -5.85 6.83 0.37
CA LEU A 107 -4.79 6.19 -0.41
C LEU A 107 -3.99 7.21 -1.22
N ARG A 108 -4.67 8.13 -1.91
CA ARG A 108 -4.00 9.17 -2.71
C ARG A 108 -3.04 10.02 -1.86
N TYR A 109 -3.51 10.51 -0.71
CA TYR A 109 -2.69 11.33 0.19
C TYR A 109 -1.48 10.56 0.70
N LYS A 110 -1.64 9.27 1.00
CA LYS A 110 -0.52 8.40 1.39
C LYS A 110 0.52 8.29 0.29
N LEU A 111 0.10 7.99 -0.94
CA LEU A 111 1.01 7.84 -2.07
C LEU A 111 1.74 9.14 -2.40
N GLU A 112 1.04 10.28 -2.35
CA GLU A 112 1.64 11.60 -2.52
C GLU A 112 2.66 11.92 -1.42
N HIS A 113 2.35 11.60 -0.18
CA HIS A 113 3.25 11.77 0.96
C HIS A 113 4.51 10.90 0.82
N ASP A 114 4.35 9.62 0.52
CA ASP A 114 5.47 8.69 0.30
C ASP A 114 6.38 9.16 -0.84
N ARG A 115 5.77 9.60 -1.96
CA ARG A 115 6.50 10.15 -3.11
C ARG A 115 7.34 11.35 -2.67
N ARG A 116 6.73 12.31 -1.95
CA ARG A 116 7.45 13.49 -1.48
C ARG A 116 8.58 13.15 -0.52
N ALA A 117 8.33 12.26 0.44
CA ALA A 117 9.35 11.82 1.39
C ALA A 117 10.53 11.16 0.66
N TRP A 118 10.27 10.32 -0.35
CA TRP A 118 11.32 9.71 -1.16
C TRP A 118 12.12 10.74 -1.96
N LEU A 119 11.45 11.70 -2.61
CA LEU A 119 12.11 12.76 -3.38
C LEU A 119 13.00 13.64 -2.50
N GLU A 120 12.51 14.01 -1.32
CA GLU A 120 13.27 14.79 -0.34
C GLU A 120 14.47 14.01 0.18
N GLU A 121 14.31 12.72 0.45
CA GLU A 121 15.41 11.85 0.93
C GLU A 121 16.47 11.64 -0.15
N TYR A 122 16.07 11.34 -1.39
CA TYR A 122 16.98 11.23 -2.52
C TYR A 122 17.78 12.54 -2.70
N ALA A 123 17.09 13.69 -2.69
CA ALA A 123 17.73 14.97 -2.87
C ALA A 123 18.75 15.28 -1.77
N LYS A 124 18.49 14.87 -0.51
CA LYS A 124 19.46 15.01 0.60
C LYS A 124 20.69 14.14 0.39
N LEU A 125 20.51 12.88 0.03
CA LEU A 125 21.61 11.91 -0.10
C LEU A 125 22.48 12.20 -1.33
N HIS A 126 21.87 12.62 -2.44
CA HIS A 126 22.54 12.76 -3.73
C HIS A 126 22.89 14.21 -4.10
N ALA A 127 22.58 15.22 -3.28
CA ALA A 127 22.87 16.63 -3.58
C ALA A 127 24.33 16.87 -4.01
N CYS A 128 25.30 16.16 -3.43
CA CYS A 128 26.72 16.35 -3.76
C CYS A 128 27.08 15.85 -5.19
N GLU A 129 26.32 14.92 -5.76
CA GLU A 129 26.54 14.42 -7.12
C GLU A 129 26.23 15.48 -8.19
N PHE A 130 25.31 16.38 -7.86
CA PHE A 130 24.91 17.52 -8.69
C PHE A 130 25.74 18.78 -8.38
N CYS A 131 26.66 18.72 -7.42
CA CYS A 131 27.52 19.85 -7.06
C CYS A 131 28.72 19.95 -8.01
N ARG A 132 28.93 21.11 -8.65
CA ARG A 132 30.12 21.34 -9.50
C ARG A 132 31.45 21.29 -8.70
N GLY A 133 31.41 21.67 -7.42
CA GLY A 133 32.58 21.67 -6.53
C GLY A 133 32.97 20.31 -5.98
N SER A 134 32.08 19.31 -6.00
CA SER A 134 32.39 17.96 -5.51
C SER A 134 33.43 17.26 -6.40
N ARG A 135 33.36 17.48 -7.72
CA ARG A 135 34.33 16.96 -8.70
C ARG A 135 35.70 17.64 -8.64
N LEU A 136 35.79 18.79 -7.97
CA LEU A 136 37.01 19.59 -7.86
C LEU A 136 37.66 19.47 -6.47
N HIS A 137 37.18 18.58 -5.58
CA HIS A 137 37.60 18.42 -4.18
C HIS A 137 37.66 19.74 -3.37
N THR A 138 36.97 20.78 -3.83
CA THR A 138 36.98 22.14 -3.28
C THR A 138 35.59 22.48 -2.77
N CYS A 139 35.04 21.61 -1.92
CA CYS A 139 33.78 21.89 -1.27
C CYS A 139 33.95 23.12 -0.36
N THR A 140 33.47 24.27 -0.82
CA THR A 140 33.53 25.53 -0.05
C THR A 140 32.38 25.65 0.95
N SER A 141 31.55 24.60 1.12
CA SER A 141 30.37 24.57 1.99
C SER A 141 29.32 25.68 1.73
N TYR A 142 29.44 26.42 0.64
CA TYR A 142 28.50 27.48 0.28
C TYR A 142 27.19 26.88 -0.22
N ARG A 143 26.15 26.98 0.62
CA ARG A 143 24.72 26.70 0.36
C ARG A 143 24.44 25.61 -0.69
N CYS A 144 24.33 24.36 -0.24
CA CYS A 144 23.93 23.20 -1.03
C CYS A 144 22.49 23.25 -1.60
N GLN A 145 21.82 24.41 -1.59
CA GLN A 145 20.44 24.57 -2.08
C GLN A 145 20.29 24.30 -3.58
N GLN A 146 21.23 24.77 -4.41
CA GLN A 146 21.13 24.57 -5.84
C GLN A 146 21.34 23.08 -6.22
N PRO A 147 22.42 22.41 -5.76
CA PRO A 147 22.57 20.98 -6.03
C PRO A 147 21.42 20.12 -5.49
N TYR A 148 20.86 20.48 -4.32
CA TYR A 148 19.66 19.82 -3.79
C TYR A 148 18.45 19.94 -4.73
N ARG A 149 18.19 21.14 -5.27
CA ARG A 149 17.07 21.35 -6.21
C ARG A 149 17.25 20.56 -7.50
N GLU A 150 18.48 20.50 -8.01
CA GLU A 150 18.81 19.71 -9.20
C GLU A 150 18.63 18.20 -8.92
N ALA A 151 19.10 17.71 -7.78
CA ALA A 151 18.87 16.33 -7.33
C ALA A 151 17.39 16.00 -7.18
N TYR A 152 16.60 16.90 -6.57
CA TYR A 152 15.15 16.74 -6.43
C TYR A 152 14.44 16.66 -7.79
N LYS A 153 14.80 17.54 -8.73
CA LYS A 153 14.23 17.53 -10.09
C LYS A 153 14.58 16.24 -10.83
N TYR A 154 15.83 15.80 -10.73
CA TYR A 154 16.26 14.52 -11.29
C TYR A 154 15.45 13.36 -10.71
N ALA A 155 15.28 13.33 -9.39
CA ALA A 155 14.49 12.32 -8.69
C ALA A 155 13.02 12.32 -9.15
N GLU A 156 12.44 13.50 -9.38
CA GLU A 156 11.06 13.64 -9.85
C GLU A 156 10.86 13.05 -11.25
N GLU A 157 11.81 13.31 -12.16
CA GLU A 157 11.79 12.78 -13.53
C GLU A 157 11.99 11.26 -13.60
N HIS A 158 12.67 10.69 -12.60
CA HIS A 158 13.02 9.26 -12.54
C HIS A 158 12.22 8.47 -11.49
N PHE A 159 11.25 9.10 -10.82
CA PHE A 159 10.39 8.41 -9.87
C PHE A 159 9.54 7.41 -10.61
N THR A 160 9.86 6.13 -10.45
CA THR A 160 8.93 5.07 -10.82
C THR A 160 7.98 4.87 -9.65
N SER A 161 6.67 4.85 -9.94
CA SER A 161 5.63 4.45 -8.99
C SER A 161 5.82 2.96 -8.68
N GLY A 162 6.84 2.70 -7.87
CA GLY A 162 7.22 1.41 -7.34
C GLY A 162 6.11 0.90 -6.47
#